data_AF-X1GWE2-F1
#
_entry.id   AF-X1GWE2-F1
#
_cell.length_a   1.000
_cell.length_b   1.000
_cell.length_c   1.000
_cell.angle_alpha   90.00
_cell.angle_beta   90.00
_cell.angle_gamma   90.00
#
_symmetry.space_group_name_H-M   'P 1'
#
loop_
_entity.id
_entity.type
_entity.pdbx_description
1 polymer ?
#
loop_
_entity_poly.entity_id
_entity_poly.type
_entity_poly.pdbx_seq_one_letter_code
_entity_poly.pdbx_strand_id
1 'polypeptide(L)'
;MAKIAIVATDGFEEAELIYPFYRLKEAGHESVIISLGKRPIEGKFGYVIKPSFKIDEVSSNDYDGVIVPGGTKNPDYLRRNKNVLNFVHTLDQQHKLVGAICHAGWV
;
A
#
# COMPACT_ATOMS: atom_id res chain seq x y z
N MET A 1 16.90 8.64 -4.44
CA MET A 1 16.28 7.84 -3.38
C MET A 1 14.78 7.98 -3.54
N ALA A 2 14.07 6.89 -3.84
CA ALA A 2 12.63 6.94 -4.08
C ALA A 2 11.84 6.71 -2.78
N LYS A 3 10.63 7.26 -2.69
CA LYS A 3 9.68 7.03 -1.60
C LYS A 3 8.45 6.30 -2.12
N ILE A 4 8.27 5.05 -1.71
CA ILE A 4 7.24 4.15 -2.21
C ILE A 4 6.21 3.87 -1.12
N ALA A 5 4.94 4.14 -1.44
CA ALA A 5 3.81 3.77 -0.60
C ALA A 5 3.50 2.28 -0.74
N ILE A 6 3.19 1.61 0.37
CA ILE A 6 2.54 0.30 0.37
C ILE A 6 1.16 0.49 1.01
N VAL A 7 0.10 0.37 0.21
CA VAL A 7 -1.27 0.61 0.69
C VAL A 7 -1.91 -0.72 1.06
N ALA A 8 -2.17 -0.91 2.35
CA ALA A 8 -2.74 -2.16 2.86
C ALA A 8 -3.72 -1.94 4.03
N THR A 9 -4.65 -2.87 4.22
CA THR A 9 -5.60 -2.96 5.33
C THR A 9 -5.79 -4.43 5.73
N ASP A 10 -6.70 -4.74 6.66
CA ASP A 10 -6.83 -6.11 7.19
C ASP A 10 -7.04 -7.16 6.10
N GLY A 11 -6.51 -8.35 6.37
CA GLY A 11 -6.51 -9.47 5.43
C GLY A 11 -5.61 -9.23 4.23
N PHE A 12 -4.54 -8.44 4.38
CA PHE A 12 -3.46 -8.36 3.39
C PHE A 12 -2.67 -9.67 3.34
N GLU A 13 -2.05 -9.96 2.19
CA GLU A 13 -1.11 -11.07 2.10
C GLU A 13 0.24 -10.66 2.68
N GLU A 14 0.69 -11.33 3.75
CA GLU A 14 1.92 -11.01 4.46
C GLU A 14 3.15 -10.98 3.56
N ALA A 15 3.36 -11.99 2.71
CA ALA A 15 4.56 -12.03 1.87
C ALA A 15 4.57 -10.91 0.84
N GLU A 16 3.40 -10.58 0.28
CA GLU A 16 3.23 -9.53 -0.72
C GLU A 16 3.41 -8.12 -0.14
N LEU A 17 3.23 -7.93 1.17
CA LEU A 17 3.52 -6.68 1.86
C LEU A 17 4.97 -6.64 2.36
N ILE A 18 5.39 -7.67 3.11
CA ILE A 18 6.66 -7.71 3.84
C ILE A 18 7.83 -7.73 2.86
N TYR A 19 7.74 -8.53 1.80
CA TYR A 19 8.87 -8.69 0.88
C TYR A 19 9.19 -7.38 0.13
N PRO A 20 8.23 -6.68 -0.51
CA PRO A 20 8.51 -5.37 -1.11
C PRO A 20 8.96 -4.34 -0.08
N PHE A 21 8.38 -4.32 1.12
CA PHE A 21 8.75 -3.36 2.17
C PHE A 21 10.23 -3.42 2.53
N TYR A 22 10.75 -4.62 2.81
CA TYR A 22 12.16 -4.78 3.15
C TYR A 22 13.07 -4.66 1.91
N ARG A 23 12.65 -5.18 0.75
CA ARG A 23 13.47 -5.14 -0.46
C ARG A 23 13.72 -3.71 -0.95
N LEU A 24 12.70 -2.83 -0.87
CA LEU A 24 12.84 -1.41 -1.17
C LEU A 24 13.84 -0.72 -0.22
N LYS A 25 13.76 -1.02 1.08
CA LYS A 25 14.69 -0.47 2.09
C LYS A 25 16.12 -0.92 1.85
N GLU A 26 16.32 -2.21 1.56
CA GLU A 26 17.63 -2.77 1.23
C GLU A 26 18.23 -2.16 -0.05
N ALA A 27 17.38 -1.77 -1.02
CA ALA A 27 17.79 -1.06 -2.22
C ALA A 27 18.06 0.46 -2.00
N GLY A 28 17.94 0.95 -0.77
CA GLY A 28 18.16 2.37 -0.44
C GLY A 28 16.97 3.27 -0.82
N HIS A 29 15.75 2.77 -0.74
CA HIS A 29 14.51 3.53 -0.92
C HIS A 29 13.71 3.61 0.39
N GLU A 30 12.88 4.63 0.52
CA GLU A 30 11.92 4.73 1.61
C GLU A 30 10.69 3.89 1.26
N SER A 31 10.23 3.06 2.19
CA SER A 31 9.01 2.27 2.06
C SER A 31 8.08 2.56 3.23
N VAL A 32 6.88 3.04 2.93
CA VAL A 32 5.93 3.59 3.90
C VAL A 32 4.62 2.82 3.82
N ILE A 33 4.14 2.32 4.95
CA ILE A 33 2.88 1.57 5.02
C ILE A 33 1.74 2.53 5.30
N ILE A 34 0.76 2.57 4.41
CA ILE A 34 -0.41 3.44 4.47
C ILE A 34 -1.67 2.57 4.56
N SER A 35 -2.60 2.95 5.42
CA SER A 35 -3.86 2.21 5.58
C SER A 35 -5.07 3.11 5.60
N LEU A 36 -6.26 2.51 5.71
CA LEU A 36 -7.53 3.22 5.88
C LEU A 36 -7.64 3.89 7.26
N GLY A 37 -6.76 3.54 8.20
CA GLY A 37 -6.72 4.06 9.56
C GLY A 37 -5.35 3.88 10.21
N LYS A 38 -5.19 4.39 11.44
CA LYS A 38 -3.92 4.29 12.21
C LYS A 38 -3.88 3.11 13.18
N ARG A 39 -4.99 2.38 13.31
CA ARG A 39 -4.99 1.15 14.12
C ARG A 39 -4.10 0.10 13.46
N PRO A 40 -3.52 -0.82 14.22
CA PRO A 40 -2.86 -1.98 13.64
C PRO A 40 -3.81 -2.74 12.70
N ILE A 41 -3.24 -3.26 11.62
CA ILE A 41 -3.91 -4.11 10.64
C ILE A 41 -3.36 -5.52 10.76
N GLU A 42 -4.23 -6.51 10.59
CA GLU A 42 -3.88 -7.93 10.71
C GLU A 42 -3.86 -8.59 9.34
N GLY A 43 -2.78 -9.32 9.03
CA GLY A 43 -2.61 -10.07 7.79
C GLY A 43 -3.45 -11.36 7.77
N LYS A 44 -3.46 -12.03 6.62
CA LYS A 44 -4.23 -13.26 6.41
C LYS A 44 -3.84 -14.38 7.39
N PHE A 45 -2.58 -14.42 7.81
CA PHE A 45 -2.02 -15.42 8.72
C PHE A 45 -1.79 -14.89 10.15
N GLY A 46 -2.41 -13.75 10.50
CA GLY A 46 -2.41 -13.20 11.86
C GLY A 46 -1.24 -12.27 12.17
N TYR A 47 -0.39 -11.93 11.19
CA TYR A 47 0.70 -10.99 11.43
C TYR A 47 0.17 -9.56 11.55
N VAL A 48 0.52 -8.86 12.63
CA VAL A 48 0.01 -7.52 12.91
C VAL A 48 1.05 -6.46 12.57
N ILE A 49 0.63 -5.46 11.78
CA ILE A 49 1.47 -4.32 11.39
C ILE A 49 0.78 -3.03 11.79
N LYS A 50 1.55 -2.08 12.33
CA LYS A 50 1.09 -0.71 12.56
C LYS A 50 1.37 0.16 11.33
N PRO A 51 0.34 0.70 10.65
CA PRO A 51 0.54 1.64 9.54
C PRO A 51 1.26 2.90 9.99
N SER A 52 2.07 3.48 9.10
CA SER A 52 2.74 4.76 9.33
C SER A 52 1.76 5.93 9.24
N PHE A 53 0.86 5.90 8.25
CA PHE A 53 -0.11 6.95 7.99
C PHE A 53 -1.48 6.39 7.60
N LYS A 54 -2.50 7.23 7.74
CA LYS A 54 -3.78 7.01 7.06
C LYS A 54 -3.75 7.58 5.65
N ILE A 55 -4.57 7.03 4.77
CA ILE A 55 -4.69 7.51 3.38
C ILE A 55 -5.17 8.97 3.27
N ASP A 56 -5.90 9.48 4.27
CA ASP A 56 -6.37 10.88 4.33
C ASP A 56 -5.34 11.85 4.94
N GLU A 57 -4.19 11.35 5.41
CA GLU A 57 -3.10 12.15 6.00
C GLU A 57 -1.93 12.37 5.02
N VAL A 58 -2.02 11.84 3.79
CA VAL A 58 -0.90 11.79 2.83
C VAL A 58 -1.29 12.39 1.49
N SER A 59 -0.32 12.97 0.79
CA SER A 59 -0.46 13.41 -0.60
C SER A 59 0.27 12.45 -1.53
N SER A 60 -0.34 12.07 -2.66
CA SER A 60 0.31 11.27 -3.72
C SER A 60 1.53 11.97 -4.32
N ASN A 61 1.59 13.31 -4.23
CA ASN A 61 2.74 14.08 -4.70
C ASN A 61 4.02 13.79 -3.90
N ASP A 62 3.89 13.31 -2.66
CA ASP A 62 5.02 13.01 -1.77
C ASP A 62 5.67 11.64 -2.05
N TYR A 63 5.13 10.85 -2.98
CA TYR A 63 5.58 9.49 -3.27
C TYR A 63 5.99 9.36 -4.73
N ASP A 64 7.00 8.54 -4.99
CA ASP A 64 7.48 8.18 -6.33
C ASP A 64 6.78 6.93 -6.90
N GLY A 65 5.92 6.30 -6.10
CA GLY A 65 5.11 5.17 -6.53
C GLY A 65 4.32 4.51 -5.40
N VAL A 66 3.53 3.52 -5.76
CA VAL A 66 2.69 2.73 -4.87
C VAL A 66 2.76 1.24 -5.20
N ILE A 67 2.74 0.40 -4.18
CA ILE A 67 2.54 -1.04 -4.27
C ILE A 67 1.28 -1.40 -3.49
N VAL A 68 0.37 -2.15 -4.12
CA VAL A 68 -0.84 -2.68 -3.48
C VAL A 68 -0.71 -4.21 -3.42
N PRO A 69 -0.51 -4.80 -2.23
CA PRO A 69 -0.54 -6.24 -2.07
C PRO A 69 -1.96 -6.78 -2.21
N GLY A 70 -2.09 -8.06 -2.50
CA GLY A 70 -3.32 -8.81 -2.43
C GLY A 70 -3.71 -9.15 -1.00
N GLY A 71 -4.30 -10.34 -0.82
CA GLY A 71 -4.81 -10.84 0.45
C GLY A 71 -6.33 -10.98 0.48
N THR A 72 -6.87 -11.80 1.39
CA THR A 72 -8.28 -12.23 1.37
C THR A 72 -9.31 -11.10 1.40
N LYS A 73 -8.97 -9.94 1.97
CA LYS A 73 -9.89 -8.80 2.12
C LYS A 73 -9.28 -7.47 1.70
N ASN A 74 -7.96 -7.41 1.52
CA ASN A 74 -7.27 -6.14 1.35
C ASN A 74 -7.73 -5.39 0.09
N PRO A 75 -7.62 -5.92 -1.15
CA PRO A 75 -8.12 -5.23 -2.34
C PRO A 75 -9.63 -4.93 -2.29
N ASP A 76 -10.45 -5.82 -1.72
CA ASP A 76 -11.89 -5.63 -1.56
C ASP A 76 -12.25 -4.40 -0.72
N TYR A 77 -11.45 -4.12 0.30
CA TYR A 77 -11.65 -2.97 1.16
C TYR A 77 -11.10 -1.69 0.52
N LEU A 78 -9.92 -1.78 -0.09
CA LEU A 78 -9.24 -0.66 -0.73
C LEU A 78 -10.01 -0.11 -1.93
N ARG A 79 -10.53 -0.97 -2.82
CA ARG A 79 -11.25 -0.51 -4.04
C ARG A 79 -12.56 0.24 -3.78
N ARG A 80 -13.07 0.20 -2.54
CA ARG A 80 -14.28 0.92 -2.12
C ARG A 80 -13.97 2.28 -1.49
N ASN A 81 -12.69 2.57 -1.24
CA ASN A 81 -12.26 3.82 -0.62
C ASN A 81 -11.82 4.83 -1.70
N LYS A 82 -12.57 5.92 -1.86
CA LYS A 82 -12.28 6.95 -2.87
C LYS A 82 -10.91 7.59 -2.70
N ASN A 83 -10.39 7.73 -1.48
CA ASN A 83 -9.07 8.33 -1.26
C ASN A 83 -7.96 7.40 -1.74
N VAL A 84 -8.11 6.08 -1.57
CA VAL A 84 -7.17 5.10 -2.13
C VAL A 84 -7.20 5.13 -3.65
N LEU A 85 -8.39 5.08 -4.26
CA LEU A 85 -8.53 5.13 -5.72
C LEU A 85 -7.92 6.41 -6.30
N ASN A 86 -8.21 7.57 -5.70
CA ASN A 86 -7.65 8.85 -6.12
C ASN A 86 -6.12 8.89 -5.97
N PHE A 87 -5.59 8.33 -4.88
CA PHE A 87 -4.15 8.27 -4.63
C PHE A 87 -3.43 7.46 -5.71
N VAL A 88 -3.91 6.24 -6.00
CA VAL A 88 -3.35 5.37 -7.04
C VAL A 88 -3.50 6.01 -8.43
N HIS A 89 -4.69 6.51 -8.75
CA HIS A 89 -4.97 7.15 -10.03
C HIS A 89 -4.09 8.38 -10.28
N THR A 90 -3.84 9.20 -9.25
CA THR A 90 -2.96 10.37 -9.38
C THR A 90 -1.51 9.95 -9.66
N LEU A 91 -1.01 8.89 -9.01
CA LEU A 91 0.33 8.37 -9.29
C LEU A 91 0.45 7.83 -10.71
N ASP A 92 -0.58 7.10 -11.18
CA ASP A 92 -0.65 6.60 -12.56
C ASP A 92 -0.65 7.75 -13.58
N GLN A 93 -1.48 8.79 -13.38
CA GLN A 93 -1.50 9.99 -14.22
C GLN A 93 -0.16 10.73 -14.24
N GLN A 94 0.62 10.64 -13.16
CA GLN A 94 1.97 11.20 -13.06
C GLN A 94 3.04 10.30 -13.66
N HIS A 95 2.67 9.17 -14.28
CA HIS A 95 3.56 8.15 -14.80
C HIS A 95 4.55 7.61 -13.74
N LYS A 96 4.12 7.60 -12.48
CA LYS A 96 4.87 7.01 -11.36
C LYS A 96 4.63 5.50 -11.30
N LEU A 97 5.45 4.81 -10.51
CA LEU A 97 5.33 3.37 -10.36
C LEU A 97 3.99 2.99 -9.70
N VAL A 98 3.23 2.10 -10.35
CA VAL A 98 2.06 1.43 -9.77
C VAL A 98 2.27 -0.08 -9.85
N GLY A 99 2.46 -0.70 -8.69
CA GLY A 99 2.59 -2.15 -8.55
C GLY A 99 1.34 -2.74 -7.91
N ALA A 100 0.80 -3.79 -8.50
CA ALA A 100 -0.29 -4.58 -7.94
C ALA A 100 0.10 -6.05 -7.92
N ILE A 101 -0.20 -6.75 -6.82
CA ILE A 101 0.11 -8.17 -6.65
C ILE A 101 -1.19 -8.95 -6.41
N CYS A 102 -1.28 -10.17 -6.95
CA CYS A 102 -2.48 -11.01 -6.89
C CYS A 102 -3.69 -10.31 -7.55
N HIS A 103 -4.80 -10.12 -6.83
CA HIS A 103 -6.00 -9.45 -7.32
C HIS A 103 -6.08 -7.97 -6.91
N ALA A 104 -4.97 -7.41 -6.42
CA ALA A 104 -4.88 -5.97 -6.17
C ALA A 104 -5.07 -5.12 -7.43
N GLY A 105 -4.96 -5.70 -8.63
CA GLY A 105 -5.25 -5.01 -9.89
C GLY A 105 -6.71 -4.59 -10.09
N TRP A 106 -7.59 -4.86 -9.11
CA TRP A 106 -8.97 -4.36 -9.06
C TRP A 106 -9.12 -3.08 -8.22
N VAL A 107 -8.03 -2.61 -7.59
CA VAL A 107 -7.92 -1.32 -6.90
C VAL A 107 -7.41 -0.29 -7.90
#